data_AF-A0A8X6G153-F1
#
_entry.id   AF-A0A8X6G153-F1
#
_cell.length_a   1.000
_cell.length_b   1.000
_cell.length_c   1.000
_cell.angle_alpha   90.00
_cell.angle_beta   90.00
_cell.angle_gamma   90.00
#
_symmetry.space_group_name_H-M   'P 1'
#
loop_
_entity.id
_entity.type
_entity.pdbx_description
1 polymer ?
#
loop_
_entity_poly.entity_id
_entity_poly.type
_entity_poly.pdbx_seq_one_letter_code
_entity_poly.pdbx_strand_id
1 'polypeptide(L)'
;MSALPNKRLRRVKDILTMKITFQLNLKAVDNLVKETLELSSLDALKDKNEKILNSKELSFHVDETCNIINKCKNGGICDKVCQCPKGTSGNFCEGIDWCENDRCGLTNGVECLYNETSTLGYCKCKEPKHLYDDNTKTCQECDCGNNGKCIIVGNTKKCICEEGFAEYSFKCKPCDCGFGSISCFFKRGGSKVCNCKEKYALRTYGKSDIQCQRKFI
;
A
#
# COMPACT_ATOMS: atom_id res chain seq x y z
N MET A 1 -72.64 -12.50 68.13
CA MET A 1 -73.50 -12.03 67.01
C MET A 1 -72.72 -12.19 65.73
N SER A 2 -73.27 -13.01 64.84
CA SER A 2 -72.69 -13.54 63.61
C SER A 2 -72.66 -12.50 62.48
N ALA A 3 -71.48 -12.17 61.98
CA ALA A 3 -71.32 -11.45 60.71
C ALA A 3 -70.76 -12.41 59.66
N LEU A 4 -71.62 -12.81 58.72
CA LEU A 4 -71.27 -13.48 57.47
C LEU A 4 -70.31 -12.59 56.65
N PRO A 5 -69.29 -13.17 55.99
CA PRO A 5 -68.80 -12.59 54.75
C PRO A 5 -68.84 -13.60 53.60
N ASN A 6 -69.81 -13.35 52.72
CA ASN A 6 -69.51 -13.04 51.32
C ASN A 6 -68.91 -14.13 50.41
N LYS A 7 -69.52 -15.33 50.39
CA LYS A 7 -69.35 -16.31 49.28
C LYS A 7 -69.73 -15.73 47.90
N ARG A 8 -70.62 -14.73 47.86
CA ARG A 8 -71.08 -14.05 46.63
C ARG A 8 -70.01 -13.14 46.03
N LEU A 9 -69.25 -12.39 46.85
CA LEU A 9 -68.16 -11.54 46.39
C LEU A 9 -67.00 -12.32 45.76
N ARG A 10 -66.65 -13.50 46.30
CA ARG A 10 -65.59 -14.35 45.73
C ARG A 10 -65.93 -14.81 44.31
N ARG A 11 -67.14 -15.34 44.09
CA ARG A 11 -67.57 -15.78 42.75
C ARG A 11 -67.60 -14.65 41.71
N VAL A 12 -68.02 -13.45 42.11
CA VAL A 12 -67.99 -12.28 41.21
C VAL A 12 -66.56 -11.88 40.87
N LYS A 13 -65.64 -11.94 41.84
CA LYS A 13 -64.21 -11.67 41.63
C LYS A 13 -63.57 -12.69 40.70
N ASP A 14 -63.91 -13.98 40.83
CA ASP A 14 -63.39 -15.06 39.98
C ASP A 14 -63.88 -14.92 38.53
N ILE A 15 -65.17 -14.60 38.32
CA ILE A 15 -65.75 -14.35 36.99
C ILE A 15 -65.14 -13.09 36.35
N LEU A 16 -64.94 -12.01 37.12
CA LEU A 16 -64.33 -10.79 36.62
C LEU A 16 -62.87 -11.03 36.21
N THR A 17 -62.15 -11.83 36.99
CA THR A 17 -60.75 -12.19 36.70
C THR A 17 -60.67 -13.03 35.44
N MET A 18 -61.53 -14.04 35.26
CA MET A 18 -61.60 -14.81 34.02
C MET A 18 -61.93 -13.97 32.79
N LYS A 19 -62.84 -12.99 32.92
CA LYS A 19 -63.23 -12.10 31.81
C LYS A 19 -62.09 -11.18 31.40
N ILE A 20 -61.32 -10.68 32.36
CA ILE A 20 -60.13 -9.86 32.11
C ILE A 20 -59.03 -10.70 31.44
N THR A 21 -58.77 -11.92 31.91
CA THR A 21 -57.78 -12.82 31.30
C THR A 21 -58.16 -13.18 29.86
N PHE A 22 -59.43 -13.42 29.57
CA PHE A 22 -59.92 -13.70 28.22
C PHE A 22 -59.76 -12.48 27.28
N GLN A 23 -60.05 -11.28 27.76
CA GLN A 23 -59.87 -10.04 27.00
C GLN A 23 -58.39 -9.72 26.73
N LEU A 24 -57.51 -10.00 27.69
CA LEU A 24 -56.05 -9.86 27.49
C LEU A 24 -55.52 -10.88 26.48
N ASN A 25 -56.02 -12.12 26.50
CA ASN A 25 -55.66 -13.14 25.51
C ASN A 25 -56.15 -12.79 24.10
N LEU A 26 -57.35 -12.22 23.95
CA LEU A 26 -57.84 -11.74 22.66
C LEU A 26 -56.96 -10.63 22.07
N LYS A 27 -56.53 -9.66 22.89
CA LYS A 27 -55.60 -8.61 22.44
C LYS A 27 -54.21 -9.16 22.06
N ALA A 28 -53.74 -10.19 22.76
CA ALA A 28 -52.48 -10.85 22.42
C ALA A 28 -52.59 -11.60 21.08
N VAL A 29 -53.73 -12.26 20.82
CA VAL A 29 -54.01 -12.90 19.53
C VAL A 29 -54.12 -11.86 18.40
N ASP A 30 -54.77 -10.73 18.63
CA ASP A 30 -54.85 -9.65 17.62
C ASP A 30 -53.46 -9.08 17.27
N ASN A 31 -52.56 -8.97 18.24
CA ASN A 31 -51.19 -8.53 18.01
C ASN A 31 -50.37 -9.57 17.25
N LEU A 32 -50.52 -10.86 17.58
CA LEU A 32 -49.86 -11.95 16.83
C LEU A 32 -50.37 -12.04 15.39
N VAL A 33 -51.67 -11.84 15.15
CA VAL A 33 -52.25 -11.79 13.80
C VAL A 33 -51.70 -10.59 13.02
N LYS A 34 -51.53 -9.42 13.65
CA LYS A 34 -50.89 -8.25 13.02
C LYS A 34 -49.42 -8.50 12.67
N GLU A 35 -48.65 -9.08 13.58
CA GLU A 35 -47.25 -9.46 13.31
C GLU A 35 -47.14 -10.50 12.18
N THR A 36 -48.08 -11.45 12.11
CA THR A 36 -48.13 -12.45 11.03
C THR A 36 -48.50 -11.84 9.68
N LEU A 37 -49.39 -10.83 9.65
CA LEU A 37 -49.74 -10.09 8.44
C LEU A 37 -48.58 -9.22 7.92
N GLU A 38 -47.80 -8.60 8.82
CA GLU A 38 -46.57 -7.87 8.48
C GLU A 38 -45.50 -8.81 7.88
N LEU A 39 -45.34 -10.03 8.43
CA LEU A 39 -44.42 -11.04 7.92
C LEU A 39 -44.77 -11.52 6.49
N SER A 40 -46.07 -11.72 6.20
CA SER A 40 -46.53 -12.09 4.85
C SER A 40 -46.27 -11.01 3.79
N SER A 41 -46.24 -9.75 4.21
CA SER A 41 -45.91 -8.61 3.35
C SER A 41 -44.41 -8.53 3.05
N LEU A 42 -43.58 -9.01 3.97
CA LEU A 42 -42.12 -9.09 3.83
C LEU A 42 -41.69 -10.16 2.83
N ASP A 43 -42.36 -11.30 2.79
CA ASP A 43 -42.07 -12.37 1.82
C ASP A 43 -42.48 -11.96 0.39
N ALA A 44 -43.60 -11.25 0.23
CA ALA A 44 -43.98 -10.64 -1.05
C ALA A 44 -42.99 -9.55 -1.53
N LEU A 45 -42.31 -8.87 -0.60
CA LEU A 45 -41.22 -7.93 -0.91
C LEU A 45 -39.91 -8.64 -1.26
N LYS A 46 -39.62 -9.80 -0.66
CA LYS A 46 -38.47 -10.64 -1.05
C LYS A 46 -38.62 -11.19 -2.47
N ASP A 47 -39.79 -11.70 -2.83
CA ASP A 47 -40.06 -12.18 -4.20
C ASP A 47 -39.98 -11.07 -5.25
N LYS A 48 -40.41 -9.84 -4.90
CA LYS A 48 -40.22 -8.66 -5.76
C LYS A 48 -38.75 -8.25 -5.84
N ASN A 49 -37.99 -8.32 -4.74
CA ASN A 49 -36.56 -8.03 -4.75
C ASN A 49 -35.75 -9.08 -5.53
N GLU A 50 -36.07 -10.37 -5.46
CA GLU A 50 -35.44 -11.41 -6.30
C GLU A 50 -35.77 -11.22 -7.79
N LYS A 51 -37.01 -10.84 -8.13
CA LYS A 51 -37.36 -10.47 -9.51
C LYS A 51 -36.67 -9.18 -9.98
N ILE A 52 -36.41 -8.22 -9.10
CA ILE A 52 -35.62 -7.01 -9.40
C ILE A 52 -34.13 -7.36 -9.54
N LEU A 53 -33.61 -8.32 -8.76
CA LEU A 53 -32.24 -8.83 -8.88
C LEU A 53 -32.03 -9.60 -10.20
N ASN A 54 -33.01 -10.41 -10.60
CA ASN A 54 -32.96 -11.22 -11.83
C ASN A 54 -33.38 -10.46 -13.11
N SER A 55 -34.12 -9.34 -13.00
CA SER A 55 -34.34 -8.41 -14.13
C SER A 55 -33.24 -7.35 -14.25
N LYS A 56 -32.39 -7.22 -13.22
CA LYS A 56 -31.06 -6.62 -13.32
C LYS A 56 -30.00 -7.67 -13.70
N GLU A 57 -30.26 -8.44 -14.74
CA GLU A 57 -29.25 -8.51 -15.81
C GLU A 57 -29.15 -7.12 -16.45
N LEU A 58 -28.71 -6.15 -15.64
CA LEU A 58 -27.93 -5.06 -16.16
C LEU A 58 -26.71 -5.80 -16.70
N SER A 59 -26.66 -6.02 -18.01
CA SER A 59 -25.39 -6.21 -18.67
C SER A 59 -24.57 -5.01 -18.23
N PHE A 60 -23.76 -5.19 -17.20
CA PHE A 60 -22.62 -4.34 -16.95
C PHE A 60 -21.73 -4.60 -18.15
N HIS A 61 -22.05 -3.96 -19.26
CA HIS A 61 -21.05 -3.64 -20.25
C HIS A 61 -20.05 -2.83 -19.44
N VAL A 62 -19.01 -3.52 -18.96
CA VAL A 62 -17.74 -2.89 -18.68
C VAL A 62 -17.55 -2.01 -19.90
N ASP A 63 -17.59 -0.71 -19.72
CA ASP A 63 -17.38 0.20 -20.82
C ASP A 63 -15.93 0.01 -21.22
N GLU A 64 -15.68 -0.95 -22.11
CA GLU A 64 -14.37 -1.28 -22.68
C GLU A 64 -13.86 -0.14 -23.56
N THR A 65 -14.67 0.91 -23.73
CA THR A 65 -14.26 2.08 -24.44
C THR A 65 -13.44 3.01 -23.57
N CYS A 66 -12.29 3.40 -24.10
CA CYS A 66 -11.44 4.39 -23.49
C CYS A 66 -12.02 5.80 -23.76
N ASN A 67 -11.96 6.65 -22.75
CA ASN A 67 -12.45 8.02 -22.81
C ASN A 67 -11.69 8.91 -21.81
N ILE A 68 -12.16 10.14 -21.59
CA ILE A 68 -11.49 11.09 -20.67
C ILE A 68 -11.47 10.61 -19.20
N ILE A 69 -12.42 9.75 -18.83
CA ILE A 69 -12.54 9.13 -17.50
C ILE A 69 -11.73 7.82 -17.51
N ASN A 70 -12.01 6.93 -18.48
CA ASN A 70 -11.39 5.62 -18.62
C ASN A 70 -10.15 5.70 -19.53
N LYS A 71 -9.03 6.16 -18.98
CA LYS A 71 -7.79 6.34 -19.75
C LYS A 71 -6.97 5.06 -19.83
N CYS A 72 -6.43 4.78 -21.01
CA CYS A 72 -5.40 3.77 -21.20
C CYS A 72 -4.16 4.06 -20.32
N LYS A 73 -3.53 2.99 -19.84
CA LYS A 73 -2.34 3.01 -18.98
C LYS A 73 -1.11 2.61 -19.78
N ASN A 74 0.06 2.79 -19.15
CA ASN A 74 1.33 2.24 -19.63
C ASN A 74 1.64 2.55 -21.11
N GLY A 75 1.33 3.77 -21.57
CA GLY A 75 1.57 4.20 -22.96
C GLY A 75 0.51 3.76 -23.98
N GLY A 76 -0.62 3.18 -23.54
CA GLY A 76 -1.73 2.80 -24.42
C GLY A 76 -2.35 3.98 -25.17
N ILE A 77 -2.69 3.77 -26.44
CA ILE A 77 -3.33 4.77 -27.31
C ILE A 77 -4.84 4.53 -27.33
N CYS A 78 -5.61 5.58 -27.07
CA CYS A 78 -7.07 5.49 -27.07
C CYS A 78 -7.64 5.77 -28.47
N ASP A 79 -8.21 4.74 -29.11
CA ASP A 79 -9.02 4.87 -30.33
C ASP A 79 -10.30 4.05 -30.18
N LYS A 80 -11.27 4.61 -29.44
CA LYS A 80 -12.45 3.94 -28.89
C LYS A 80 -12.12 2.83 -27.90
N VAL A 81 -11.19 1.92 -28.20
CA VAL A 81 -10.64 0.90 -27.29
C VAL A 81 -9.15 1.18 -27.12
N CYS A 82 -8.56 0.75 -26.01
CA CYS A 82 -7.12 0.90 -25.82
C CYS A 82 -6.33 -0.02 -26.73
N GLN A 83 -5.43 0.58 -27.51
CA GLN A 83 -4.39 -0.14 -28.25
C GLN A 83 -3.17 -0.26 -27.34
N CYS A 84 -2.95 -1.46 -26.81
CA CYS A 84 -1.89 -1.70 -25.84
C CYS A 84 -0.52 -1.87 -26.49
N PRO A 85 0.52 -1.18 -25.98
CA PRO A 85 1.88 -1.41 -26.44
C PRO A 85 2.35 -2.80 -26.02
N LYS A 86 3.41 -3.27 -26.68
CA LYS A 86 4.00 -4.58 -26.42
C LYS A 86 4.36 -4.73 -24.93
N GLY A 87 4.01 -5.88 -24.36
CA GLY A 87 4.28 -6.23 -22.96
C GLY A 87 3.26 -5.68 -21.97
N THR A 88 2.10 -5.19 -22.47
CA THR A 88 0.97 -4.76 -21.65
C THR A 88 -0.32 -5.39 -22.14
N SER A 89 -1.28 -5.56 -21.24
CA SER A 89 -2.54 -6.27 -21.50
C SER A 89 -3.69 -5.70 -20.65
N GLY A 90 -4.91 -6.16 -20.93
CA GLY A 90 -6.14 -5.67 -20.30
C GLY A 90 -6.87 -4.63 -21.16
N ASN A 91 -8.09 -4.30 -20.75
CA ASN A 91 -8.96 -3.41 -21.53
C ASN A 91 -8.45 -1.97 -21.56
N PHE A 92 -7.64 -1.59 -20.57
CA PHE A 92 -7.01 -0.29 -20.45
C PHE A 92 -5.48 -0.37 -20.37
N CYS A 93 -4.88 -1.49 -20.80
CA CYS A 93 -3.43 -1.74 -20.76
C CYS A 93 -2.86 -1.64 -19.33
N GLU A 94 -3.68 -1.97 -18.33
CA GLU A 94 -3.34 -1.93 -16.91
C GLU A 94 -2.40 -3.08 -16.49
N GLY A 95 -2.47 -4.21 -17.19
CA GLY A 95 -1.58 -5.34 -17.02
C GLY A 95 -0.23 -5.07 -17.64
N ILE A 96 0.83 -5.49 -16.94
CA ILE A 96 2.19 -5.50 -17.47
C ILE A 96 2.62 -6.97 -17.47
N ASP A 97 2.68 -7.57 -18.65
CA ASP A 97 2.87 -9.02 -18.84
C ASP A 97 4.18 -9.50 -18.19
N TRP A 98 5.21 -8.65 -18.22
CA TRP A 98 6.49 -8.96 -17.57
C TRP A 98 6.37 -9.14 -16.06
N CYS A 99 5.39 -8.50 -15.40
CA CYS A 99 5.20 -8.56 -13.96
C CYS A 99 4.48 -9.83 -13.49
N GLU A 100 3.95 -10.65 -14.41
CA GLU A 100 3.27 -11.90 -14.08
C GLU A 100 4.20 -12.90 -13.38
N ASN A 101 3.61 -13.80 -12.58
CA ASN A 101 4.32 -14.80 -11.78
C ASN A 101 5.26 -14.20 -10.72
N ASP A 102 4.80 -13.13 -10.06
CA ASP A 102 5.47 -12.55 -8.89
C ASP A 102 6.93 -12.15 -9.13
N ARG A 103 7.28 -11.66 -10.34
CA ARG A 103 8.66 -11.28 -10.66
C ARG A 103 9.26 -10.26 -9.72
N CYS A 104 8.41 -9.37 -9.19
CA CYS A 104 8.79 -8.36 -8.23
C CYS A 104 8.75 -8.84 -6.76
N GLY A 105 8.29 -10.07 -6.52
CA GLY A 105 7.96 -10.60 -5.21
C GLY A 105 6.57 -10.21 -4.73
N LEU A 106 6.04 -10.97 -3.77
CA LEU A 106 4.72 -10.76 -3.16
C LEU A 106 4.72 -9.71 -2.04
N THR A 107 5.77 -8.89 -1.94
CA THR A 107 5.91 -7.95 -0.83
C THR A 107 5.10 -6.67 -1.08
N ASN A 108 4.28 -6.27 -0.11
CA ASN A 108 3.39 -5.10 -0.22
C ASN A 108 4.12 -3.77 -0.51
N GLY A 109 5.43 -3.70 -0.25
CA GLY A 109 6.26 -2.51 -0.45
C GLY A 109 6.81 -2.30 -1.86
N VAL A 110 6.58 -3.24 -2.78
CA VAL A 110 7.09 -3.19 -4.17
C VAL A 110 5.94 -2.89 -5.13
N GLU A 111 6.23 -2.13 -6.17
CA GLU A 111 5.37 -1.90 -7.33
C GLU A 111 6.09 -2.32 -8.61
N CYS A 112 5.32 -2.85 -9.57
CA CYS A 112 5.81 -3.13 -10.90
C CYS A 112 5.34 -2.03 -11.85
N LEU A 113 6.28 -1.44 -12.59
CA LEU A 113 6.06 -0.27 -13.43
C LEU A 113 6.48 -0.59 -14.86
N TYR A 114 5.81 0.02 -15.83
CA TYR A 114 6.13 -0.13 -17.25
C TYR A 114 7.13 0.94 -17.69
N ASN A 115 8.18 0.53 -18.40
CA ASN A 115 9.11 1.45 -19.05
C ASN A 115 8.79 1.52 -20.55
N GLU A 116 8.23 2.65 -20.99
CA GLU A 116 7.84 2.89 -22.38
C GLU A 116 9.03 2.85 -23.36
N THR A 117 10.24 3.16 -22.90
CA THR A 117 11.45 3.14 -23.75
C THR A 117 11.93 1.71 -24.00
N SER A 118 11.98 0.87 -22.95
CA SER A 118 12.42 -0.52 -23.10
C SER A 118 11.28 -1.50 -23.44
N THR A 119 10.03 -1.04 -23.39
CA THR A 119 8.80 -1.87 -23.53
C THR A 119 8.74 -3.04 -22.55
N LEU A 120 9.36 -2.87 -21.37
CA LEU A 120 9.47 -3.91 -20.34
C LEU A 120 9.04 -3.36 -18.99
N GLY A 121 8.55 -4.26 -18.15
CA GLY A 121 8.31 -3.99 -16.75
C GLY A 121 9.62 -3.88 -15.95
N TYR A 122 9.56 -3.18 -14.83
CA TYR A 122 10.62 -3.15 -13.82
C TYR A 122 10.01 -3.00 -12.43
N CYS A 123 10.75 -3.46 -11.42
CA CYS A 123 10.31 -3.38 -10.03
C CYS A 123 10.91 -2.15 -9.35
N LYS A 124 10.12 -1.50 -8.51
CA LYS A 124 10.55 -0.37 -7.69
C LYS A 124 9.89 -0.44 -6.32
N CYS A 125 10.55 0.11 -5.31
CA CYS A 125 9.93 0.33 -4.02
C CYS A 125 8.92 1.48 -4.06
N LYS A 126 7.76 1.27 -3.44
CA LYS A 126 6.74 2.31 -3.25
C LYS A 126 7.27 3.45 -2.37
N GLU A 127 8.04 3.10 -1.33
CA GLU A 127 8.67 4.09 -0.46
C GLU A 127 9.87 4.74 -1.19
N PRO A 128 9.86 6.06 -1.43
CA PRO A 128 10.87 6.75 -2.22
C PRO A 128 12.29 6.70 -1.64
N LYS A 129 12.46 6.35 -0.36
CA LYS A 129 13.77 6.16 0.28
C LYS A 129 14.28 4.73 0.27
N HIS A 130 13.61 3.82 -0.44
CA HIS A 130 14.01 2.42 -0.52
C HIS A 130 14.44 2.04 -1.93
N LEU A 131 15.44 1.16 -2.00
CA LEU A 131 15.95 0.56 -3.22
C LEU A 131 15.47 -0.87 -3.34
N TYR A 132 15.04 -1.23 -4.54
CA TYR A 132 14.63 -2.58 -4.84
C TYR A 132 15.86 -3.46 -5.06
N ASP A 133 15.99 -4.52 -4.28
CA ASP A 133 17.02 -5.54 -4.45
C ASP A 133 16.44 -6.73 -5.21
N ASP A 134 16.91 -6.93 -6.45
CA ASP A 134 16.44 -7.98 -7.34
C ASP A 134 16.79 -9.40 -6.85
N ASN A 135 17.84 -9.56 -6.05
CA ASN A 135 18.24 -10.88 -5.53
C ASN A 135 17.30 -11.33 -4.42
N THR A 136 16.95 -10.41 -3.53
CA THR A 136 16.08 -10.70 -2.38
C THR A 136 14.60 -10.44 -2.67
N LYS A 137 14.29 -9.72 -3.76
CA LYS A 137 12.94 -9.24 -4.11
C LYS A 137 12.32 -8.38 -3.00
N THR A 138 13.15 -7.59 -2.33
CA THR A 138 12.75 -6.74 -1.20
C THR A 138 13.20 -5.29 -1.35
N CYS A 139 12.61 -4.43 -0.52
CA CYS A 139 12.97 -3.02 -0.41
C CYS A 139 13.94 -2.80 0.74
N GLN A 140 15.11 -2.25 0.43
CA GLN A 140 16.13 -1.89 1.41
C GLN A 140 16.21 -0.38 1.57
N GLU A 141 16.36 0.09 2.80
CA GLU A 141 16.54 1.52 3.07
C GLU A 141 17.82 2.04 2.38
N CYS A 142 17.71 3.22 1.78
CA CYS A 142 18.84 3.94 1.23
C CYS A 142 19.72 4.46 2.39
N ASP A 143 20.67 3.65 2.83
CA ASP A 143 21.56 3.97 3.96
C ASP A 143 22.99 4.30 3.53
N CYS A 144 23.40 5.58 3.57
CA CYS A 144 24.78 6.01 3.35
C CYS A 144 25.63 6.11 4.63
N GLY A 145 25.05 5.78 5.79
CA GLY A 145 25.59 6.08 7.11
C GLY A 145 25.36 7.53 7.54
N ASN A 146 25.72 7.84 8.79
CA ASN A 146 25.40 9.13 9.43
C ASN A 146 26.04 10.37 8.76
N ASN A 147 27.12 10.20 8.00
CA ASN A 147 27.88 11.31 7.39
C ASN A 147 27.60 11.43 5.89
N GLY A 148 26.40 11.05 5.47
CA GLY A 148 26.03 11.00 4.07
C GLY A 148 24.53 11.08 3.84
N LYS A 149 24.14 11.90 2.87
CA LYS A 149 22.77 11.91 2.36
C LYS A 149 22.64 10.86 1.28
N CYS A 150 21.69 9.95 1.45
CA CYS A 150 21.35 8.98 0.42
C CYS A 150 20.36 9.58 -0.57
N ILE A 151 20.67 9.46 -1.86
CA ILE A 151 19.74 9.78 -2.95
C ILE A 151 19.66 8.59 -3.89
N ILE A 152 18.49 8.40 -4.49
CA ILE A 152 18.25 7.36 -5.48
C ILE A 152 18.17 8.04 -6.84
N VAL A 153 19.04 7.62 -7.76
CA VAL A 153 19.08 8.09 -9.15
C VAL A 153 18.76 6.90 -10.05
N GLY A 154 17.59 6.92 -10.70
CA GLY A 154 17.06 5.75 -11.39
C GLY A 154 16.78 4.62 -10.41
N ASN A 155 17.42 3.46 -10.61
CA ASN A 155 17.39 2.32 -9.68
C ASN A 155 18.73 2.11 -8.95
N THR A 156 19.53 3.18 -8.84
CA THR A 156 20.86 3.11 -8.21
C THR A 156 20.95 4.06 -7.02
N LYS A 157 21.65 3.59 -5.99
CA LYS A 157 22.04 4.39 -4.83
C LYS A 157 23.18 5.33 -5.20
N LYS A 158 23.12 6.56 -4.70
CA LYS A 158 24.26 7.46 -4.68
C LYS A 158 24.37 8.13 -3.31
N CYS A 159 25.59 8.17 -2.77
CA CYS A 159 25.86 8.81 -1.50
C CYS A 159 26.49 10.19 -1.72
N ILE A 160 25.85 11.22 -1.17
CA ILE A 160 26.46 12.55 -1.07
C ILE A 160 27.05 12.64 0.33
N CYS A 161 28.37 12.51 0.42
CA CYS A 161 29.09 12.52 1.69
C CYS A 161 29.39 13.93 2.18
N GLU A 162 29.41 14.09 3.50
CA GLU A 162 29.86 15.31 4.17
C GLU A 162 31.36 15.56 3.96
N GLU A 163 31.82 16.77 4.28
CA GLU A 163 33.23 17.12 4.20
C GLU A 163 34.09 16.19 5.07
N GLY A 164 35.23 15.74 4.54
CA GLY A 164 36.08 14.75 5.20
C GLY A 164 35.60 13.30 5.05
N PHE A 165 34.51 13.05 4.31
CA PHE A 165 34.04 11.71 3.96
C PHE A 165 33.99 11.52 2.45
N ALA A 166 34.19 10.27 2.00
CA ALA A 166 34.00 9.89 0.61
C ALA A 166 33.25 8.56 0.52
N GLU A 167 32.57 8.34 -0.60
CA GLU A 167 31.82 7.11 -0.83
C GLU A 167 32.78 5.94 -1.04
N TYR A 168 32.59 4.87 -0.26
CA TYR A 168 33.26 3.59 -0.44
C TYR A 168 32.34 2.46 -0.03
N SER A 169 32.18 1.46 -0.90
CA SER A 169 31.25 0.34 -0.71
C SER A 169 29.84 0.82 -0.33
N PHE A 170 29.33 1.80 -1.09
CA PHE A 170 28.00 2.39 -0.91
C PHE A 170 27.74 3.04 0.46
N LYS A 171 28.78 3.42 1.22
CA LYS A 171 28.66 4.20 2.45
C LYS A 171 29.66 5.34 2.48
N CYS A 172 29.34 6.39 3.20
CA CYS A 172 30.29 7.47 3.46
C CYS A 172 31.28 7.03 4.53
N LYS A 173 32.57 6.98 4.16
CA LYS A 173 33.67 6.57 5.02
C LYS A 173 34.64 7.74 5.22
N PRO A 174 35.29 7.85 6.41
CA PRO A 174 36.26 8.91 6.66
C PRO A 174 37.35 8.92 5.59
N CYS A 175 37.43 10.03 4.88
CA CYS A 175 38.37 10.29 3.80
C CYS A 175 38.99 11.67 4.07
N ASP A 176 39.72 11.74 5.18
CA ASP A 176 40.52 12.90 5.51
C ASP A 176 41.98 12.65 5.11
N CYS A 177 42.54 13.65 4.44
CA CYS A 177 43.90 13.73 3.93
C CYS A 177 44.70 14.85 4.60
N GLY A 178 44.13 15.51 5.61
CA GLY A 178 44.74 16.60 6.35
C GLY A 178 44.83 17.90 5.56
N PHE A 179 45.48 18.87 6.20
CA PHE A 179 45.61 20.22 5.65
C PHE A 179 46.44 20.25 4.36
N GLY A 180 46.00 21.04 3.39
CA GLY A 180 46.63 21.09 2.08
C GLY A 180 46.18 19.96 1.14
N SER A 181 45.16 19.19 1.50
CA SER A 181 44.43 18.36 0.56
C SER A 181 43.54 19.22 -0.37
N ILE A 182 43.38 18.77 -1.61
CA ILE A 182 42.42 19.25 -2.61
C ILE A 182 41.20 18.31 -2.63
N SER A 183 41.44 17.00 -2.57
CA SER A 183 40.38 15.99 -2.65
C SER A 183 40.84 14.67 -2.04
N CYS A 184 39.89 13.92 -1.48
CA CYS A 184 40.09 12.54 -1.03
C CYS A 184 39.09 11.62 -1.72
N PHE A 185 39.53 10.44 -2.17
CA PHE A 185 38.65 9.39 -2.67
C PHE A 185 39.26 8.00 -2.42
N PHE A 186 38.46 6.95 -2.59
CA PHE A 186 38.91 5.58 -2.40
C PHE A 186 39.17 4.87 -3.73
N LYS A 187 40.23 4.06 -3.80
CA LYS A 187 40.45 3.09 -4.89
C LYS A 187 39.63 1.81 -4.66
N ARG A 188 39.57 0.94 -5.68
CA ARG A 188 38.86 -0.35 -5.66
C ARG A 188 39.27 -1.31 -4.51
N GLY A 189 40.39 -1.06 -3.83
CA GLY A 189 40.86 -1.81 -2.65
C GLY A 189 40.66 -1.10 -1.30
N GLY A 190 39.97 0.04 -1.25
CA GLY A 190 39.69 0.77 -0.01
C GLY A 190 40.84 1.64 0.51
N SER A 191 41.97 1.70 -0.20
CA SER A 191 43.01 2.67 0.10
C SER A 191 42.56 4.08 -0.28
N LYS A 192 42.73 5.02 0.65
CA LYS A 192 42.54 6.46 0.42
C LYS A 192 43.55 6.96 -0.62
N VAL A 193 43.11 7.89 -1.45
CA VAL A 193 43.93 8.65 -2.39
C VAL A 193 43.73 10.11 -2.07
N CYS A 194 44.84 10.80 -1.84
CA CYS A 194 44.86 12.22 -1.52
C CYS A 194 45.50 12.98 -2.69
N ASN A 195 44.84 14.03 -3.15
CA ASN A 195 45.44 15.00 -4.05
C ASN A 195 45.86 16.21 -3.22
N CYS A 196 47.14 16.58 -3.26
CA CYS A 196 47.67 17.67 -2.43
C CYS A 196 47.81 18.97 -3.23
N LYS A 197 47.62 20.11 -2.54
CA LYS A 197 47.89 21.45 -3.05
C LYS A 197 49.35 21.59 -3.42
N GLU A 198 49.63 22.59 -4.25
CA GLU A 198 51.00 23.01 -4.52
C GLU A 198 51.73 23.33 -3.20
N LYS A 199 53.00 22.92 -3.07
CA LYS A 199 53.81 22.94 -1.84
C LYS A 199 53.46 21.88 -0.77
N TYR A 200 52.52 20.97 -1.04
CA TYR A 200 52.26 19.80 -0.19
C TYR A 200 52.66 18.51 -0.93
N ALA A 201 52.99 17.46 -0.17
CA ALA A 201 53.32 16.14 -0.68
C ALA A 201 52.65 15.05 0.14
N LEU A 202 52.42 13.89 -0.48
CA LEU A 202 51.93 12.70 0.20
C LEU A 202 52.98 12.20 1.19
N ARG A 203 52.55 12.00 2.43
CA ARG A 203 53.31 11.33 3.49
C ARG A 203 52.48 10.19 4.07
N THR A 204 53.12 9.06 4.26
CA THR A 204 52.53 7.88 4.90
C THR A 204 52.84 7.88 6.39
N TYR A 205 51.81 7.75 7.21
CA TYR A 205 51.88 7.59 8.65
C TYR A 205 51.44 6.17 9.01
N GLY A 206 52.41 5.34 9.42
CA GLY A 206 52.15 3.92 9.70
C GLY A 206 51.82 3.09 8.46
N LYS A 207 51.06 1.99 8.65
CA LYS A 207 50.83 0.97 7.60
C LYS A 207 49.81 1.38 6.52
N SER A 208 48.99 2.42 6.75
CA SER A 208 47.88 2.73 5.82
C SER A 208 47.34 4.16 5.88
N ASP A 209 47.83 5.02 6.77
CA ASP A 209 47.35 6.41 6.80
C ASP A 209 48.22 7.27 5.87
N ILE A 210 47.57 8.05 5.00
CA ILE A 210 48.24 8.88 4.00
C ILE A 210 47.63 10.28 4.06
N GLN A 211 48.50 11.29 4.16
CA GLN A 211 48.08 12.68 4.35
C GLN A 211 48.98 13.63 3.55
N CYS A 212 48.47 14.81 3.28
CA CYS A 212 49.21 15.91 2.69
C CYS A 212 50.01 16.64 3.77
N GLN A 213 51.33 16.72 3.60
CA GLN A 213 52.20 17.49 4.48
C GLN A 213 52.93 18.56 3.68
N ARG A 214 53.14 19.73 4.28
CA ARG A 214 53.90 20.83 3.66
C ARG A 214 55.32 20.36 3.36
N LYS A 215 55.80 20.63 2.15
CA LYS A 215 57.19 20.42 1.75
C LYS A 215 58.04 21.42 2.54
N PHE A 216 59.02 20.93 3.30
CA PHE A 216 60.12 21.77 3.76
C PHE A 216 61.06 21.92 2.56
N ILE A 217 60.97 23.06 1.88
CA ILE A 217 61.85 23.46 0.78
C ILE A 217 62.74 24.57 1.33
#